data_AF-A0A1I0PS73-F1
#
_entry.id   AF-A0A1I0PS73-F1
#
_cell.length_a   1.000
_cell.length_b   1.000
_cell.length_c   1.000
_cell.angle_alpha   90.00
_cell.angle_beta   90.00
_cell.angle_gamma   90.00
#
_symmetry.space_group_name_H-M   'P 1'
#
loop_
_entity.id
_entity.type
_entity.pdbx_description
1 polymer ?
#
loop_
_entity_poly.entity_id
_entity_poly.type
_entity_poly.pdbx_seq_one_letter_code
_entity_poly.pdbx_strand_id
1 'polypeptide(L)'
;MSELRVRSRWWYWVAAVPLVAAFWVVTALWMVAVVALVPEAGASTTSAVVSIPAVALGLPALAAYLVMPLAAHMDDRAIRAAGGQLPGLAADTARVTAVVDLVLVAGVYRFFEGSNVVSEPDPVGTLLVAAAVVAGAWLAVRYVRARREVVVMPSGFSEWRAELREGERV
;
A
#
# COMPACT_ATOMS: atom_id res chain seq x y z
N MET A 1 -27.42 -0.12 -7.24
CA MET A 1 -26.59 1.09 -7.39
C MET A 1 -26.45 1.67 -5.98
N SER A 2 -25.24 2.02 -5.53
CA SER A 2 -25.05 2.63 -4.22
C SER A 2 -25.65 4.03 -4.20
N GLU A 3 -26.59 4.34 -3.30
CA GLU A 3 -27.17 5.69 -3.18
C GLU A 3 -26.49 6.53 -2.08
N LEU A 4 -25.64 5.90 -1.26
CA LEU A 4 -25.00 6.57 -0.12
C LEU A 4 -23.88 7.50 -0.59
N ARG A 5 -23.99 8.78 -0.22
CA ARG A 5 -22.93 9.78 -0.41
C ARG A 5 -22.19 10.00 0.90
N VAL A 6 -20.93 9.62 0.95
CA VAL A 6 -20.06 9.78 2.13
C VAL A 6 -18.91 10.72 1.78
N ARG A 7 -18.83 11.85 2.47
CA ARG A 7 -17.72 12.80 2.35
C ARG A 7 -16.51 12.34 3.17
N SER A 8 -15.87 11.27 2.72
CA SER A 8 -14.60 10.81 3.27
C SER A 8 -13.56 10.77 2.16
N ARG A 9 -12.37 11.32 2.44
CA ARG A 9 -11.20 11.31 1.54
C ARG A 9 -10.17 10.27 1.95
N TRP A 10 -10.36 9.61 3.10
CA TRP A 10 -9.42 8.64 3.63
C TRP A 10 -9.27 7.41 2.72
N TRP A 11 -10.32 7.05 1.96
CA TRP A 11 -10.24 5.95 0.99
C TRP A 11 -9.19 6.17 -0.11
N TYR A 12 -8.77 7.41 -0.40
CA TYR A 12 -7.68 7.68 -1.35
C TYR A 12 -6.35 7.07 -0.89
N TRP A 13 -6.09 7.09 0.42
CA TRP A 13 -4.91 6.45 1.00
C TRP A 13 -4.96 4.93 0.83
N VAL A 14 -6.13 4.33 1.03
CA VAL A 14 -6.32 2.89 0.81
C VAL A 14 -6.15 2.54 -0.67
N ALA A 15 -6.70 3.35 -1.58
CA ALA A 15 -6.58 3.14 -3.02
C ALA A 15 -5.16 3.36 -3.57
N ALA A 16 -4.32 4.15 -2.87
CA ALA A 16 -2.94 4.38 -3.25
C ALA A 16 -2.05 3.14 -3.01
N VAL A 17 -2.34 2.31 -2.01
CA VAL A 17 -1.54 1.13 -1.65
C VAL A 17 -1.22 0.20 -2.84
N PRO A 18 -2.19 -0.27 -3.65
CA PRO A 18 -1.89 -1.14 -4.78
C PRO A 18 -1.08 -0.44 -5.87
N LEU A 19 -1.28 0.87 -6.08
CA LEU A 19 -0.51 1.65 -7.06
C LEU A 19 0.95 1.78 -6.63
N VAL A 20 1.19 2.11 -5.36
CA VAL A 20 2.54 2.24 -4.80
C VAL A 20 3.25 0.89 -4.82
N ALA A 21 2.55 -0.20 -4.46
CA ALA A 21 3.10 -1.55 -4.52
C ALA A 21 3.46 -1.95 -5.97
N ALA A 22 2.58 -1.70 -6.94
CA ALA A 22 2.86 -1.99 -8.34
C ALA A 22 4.05 -1.17 -8.88
N PHE A 23 4.10 0.13 -8.56
CA PHE A 23 5.21 0.99 -8.94
C PHE A 23 6.55 0.52 -8.35
N TRP A 24 6.53 0.09 -7.08
CA TRP A 24 7.69 -0.48 -6.41
C TRP A 24 8.17 -1.76 -7.10
N VAL A 25 7.26 -2.70 -7.41
CA VAL A 25 7.59 -3.95 -8.13
C VAL A 25 8.15 -3.66 -9.52
N VAL A 26 7.53 -2.77 -10.29
CA VAL A 26 8.02 -2.40 -11.63
C VAL A 26 9.42 -1.82 -11.55
N THR A 27 9.67 -0.95 -10.56
CA THR A 27 10.99 -0.35 -10.39
C THR A 27 12.04 -1.39 -9.95
N ALA A 28 11.68 -2.32 -9.08
CA ALA A 28 12.55 -3.43 -8.69
C ALA A 28 12.90 -4.32 -9.90
N LEU A 29 11.91 -4.70 -10.71
CA LEU A 29 12.11 -5.48 -11.93
C LEU A 29 12.98 -4.74 -12.95
N TRP A 30 12.77 -3.43 -13.11
CA TRP A 30 13.61 -2.60 -13.98
C TRP A 30 15.07 -2.65 -13.56
N MET A 31 15.36 -2.57 -12.27
CA MET A 31 16.73 -2.63 -11.76
C MET A 31 17.38 -4.00 -11.97
N VAL A 32 16.61 -5.09 -11.80
CA VAL A 32 17.06 -6.44 -12.16
C VAL A 32 17.42 -6.52 -13.65
N ALA A 33 16.58 -5.95 -14.51
CA ALA A 33 16.85 -5.91 -15.96
C ALA A 33 18.10 -5.09 -16.30
N VAL A 34 18.30 -3.92 -15.68
CA VAL A 34 19.51 -3.10 -15.86
C VAL A 34 20.77 -3.87 -15.47
N VAL A 35 20.77 -4.57 -14.34
CA VAL A 35 21.91 -5.39 -13.90
C VAL A 35 22.19 -6.54 -14.87
N ALA A 36 21.14 -7.20 -15.35
CA ALA A 36 21.27 -8.31 -16.29
C ALA A 36 21.81 -7.87 -17.67
N LEU A 37 21.46 -6.66 -18.11
CA LEU A 37 21.81 -6.14 -19.44
C LEU A 37 23.11 -5.31 -19.44
N VAL A 38 23.52 -4.75 -18.30
CA VAL A 38 24.71 -3.91 -18.15
C VAL A 38 25.59 -4.49 -17.04
N PRO A 39 26.50 -5.44 -17.35
CA PRO A 39 27.31 -6.14 -16.36
C PRO A 39 28.22 -5.21 -15.54
N GLU A 40 28.64 -4.10 -16.14
CA GLU A 40 29.42 -3.03 -15.51
C GLU A 40 28.66 -2.36 -14.35
N ALA A 41 27.33 -2.33 -14.41
CA ALA A 41 26.48 -1.84 -13.31
C ALA A 41 26.47 -2.81 -12.10
N GLY A 42 26.69 -4.11 -12.33
CA GLY A 42 26.83 -5.12 -11.28
C GLY A 42 28.20 -5.13 -10.61
N ALA A 43 29.27 -4.78 -11.34
CA ALA A 43 30.64 -4.68 -10.81
C ALA A 43 30.82 -3.53 -9.81
N SER A 44 29.88 -2.56 -9.81
CA SER A 44 29.69 -1.46 -8.86
C SER A 44 29.86 -1.77 -7.38
N THR A 45 29.00 -2.68 -6.93
CA THR A 45 28.74 -3.14 -5.55
C THR A 45 27.37 -3.79 -5.67
N THR A 46 27.32 -5.10 -5.92
CA THR A 46 26.08 -5.86 -6.15
C THR A 46 25.05 -5.69 -5.01
N SER A 47 25.51 -5.45 -3.78
CA SER A 47 24.66 -5.13 -2.63
C SER A 47 23.98 -3.76 -2.72
N ALA A 48 24.61 -2.76 -3.35
CA ALA A 48 24.10 -1.40 -3.45
C ALA A 48 22.94 -1.28 -4.46
N VAL A 49 22.94 -2.14 -5.49
CA VAL A 49 21.99 -2.03 -6.61
C VAL A 49 20.57 -2.46 -6.20
N VAL A 50 20.46 -3.43 -5.29
CA VAL A 50 19.16 -3.86 -4.72
C VAL A 50 18.73 -2.93 -3.56
N SER A 51 19.68 -2.35 -2.83
CA SER A 51 19.36 -1.46 -1.71
C SER A 51 18.80 -0.11 -2.15
N ILE A 52 19.17 0.42 -3.32
CA ILE A 52 18.71 1.75 -3.77
C ILE A 52 17.17 1.80 -3.97
N PRO A 53 16.53 0.89 -4.73
CA PRO A 53 15.06 0.89 -4.86
C PRO A 53 14.36 0.50 -3.56
N ALA A 54 14.94 -0.44 -2.81
CA ALA A 54 14.41 -0.87 -1.52
C ALA A 54 14.35 0.29 -0.51
N VAL A 55 15.34 1.19 -0.50
CA VAL A 55 15.36 2.36 0.40
C VAL A 55 14.58 3.53 -0.19
N ALA A 56 14.86 3.91 -1.45
CA ALA A 56 14.28 5.11 -2.06
C ALA A 56 12.77 5.00 -2.29
N LEU A 57 12.27 3.80 -2.63
CA LEU A 57 10.85 3.56 -2.89
C LEU A 57 10.18 2.72 -1.81
N GLY A 58 10.94 1.90 -1.07
CA GLY A 58 10.38 1.10 0.01
C GLY A 58 9.97 1.92 1.23
N LEU A 59 10.65 3.04 1.54
CA LEU A 59 10.22 3.93 2.64
C LEU A 59 8.87 4.62 2.34
N PRO A 60 8.66 5.25 1.18
CA PRO A 60 7.33 5.75 0.78
C PRO A 60 6.26 4.64 0.74
N ALA A 61 6.61 3.44 0.26
CA ALA A 61 5.70 2.30 0.26
C ALA A 61 5.31 1.89 1.68
N LEU A 62 6.29 1.73 2.58
CA LEU A 62 6.05 1.39 3.98
C LEU A 62 5.12 2.42 4.64
N ALA A 63 5.34 3.71 4.42
CA ALA A 63 4.46 4.75 4.93
C ALA A 63 3.01 4.60 4.43
N ALA A 64 2.81 4.30 3.13
CA ALA A 64 1.48 4.08 2.58
C ALA A 64 0.76 2.88 3.21
N TYR A 65 1.50 1.79 3.48
CA TYR A 65 0.96 0.62 4.18
C TYR A 65 0.58 0.96 5.63
N LEU A 66 1.49 1.59 6.38
CA LEU A 66 1.23 1.96 7.78
C LEU A 66 0.07 2.95 7.97
N VAL A 67 -0.22 3.78 6.96
CA VAL A 67 -1.37 4.70 6.97
C VAL A 67 -2.68 3.97 6.64
N MET A 68 -2.63 2.84 5.92
CA MET A 68 -3.80 2.07 5.49
C MET A 68 -4.78 1.69 6.62
N PRO A 69 -4.37 1.12 7.77
CA PRO A 69 -5.30 0.76 8.84
C PRO A 69 -6.04 1.99 9.39
N LEU A 70 -5.33 3.10 9.57
CA LEU A 70 -5.92 4.36 10.03
C LEU A 70 -6.90 4.90 8.99
N ALA A 71 -6.50 4.91 7.72
CA ALA A 71 -7.35 5.38 6.62
C ALA A 71 -8.64 4.55 6.49
N ALA A 72 -8.53 3.22 6.57
CA ALA A 72 -9.67 2.31 6.56
C ALA A 72 -10.59 2.54 7.77
N HIS A 73 -10.02 2.76 8.97
CA HIS A 73 -10.81 3.06 10.16
C HIS A 73 -11.59 4.38 10.04
N MET A 74 -10.92 5.43 9.56
CA MET A 74 -11.53 6.76 9.41
C MET A 74 -12.62 6.77 8.34
N ASP A 75 -12.39 6.09 7.22
CA ASP A 75 -13.38 5.95 6.15
C ASP A 75 -14.60 5.11 6.60
N ASP A 76 -14.38 3.96 7.24
CA ASP A 76 -15.46 3.14 7.78
C ASP A 76 -16.29 3.88 8.84
N ARG A 77 -15.65 4.65 9.72
CA ARG A 77 -16.36 5.52 10.69
C ARG A 77 -17.26 6.53 9.96
N ALA A 78 -16.77 7.15 8.89
CA ALA A 78 -17.56 8.09 8.10
C ALA A 78 -18.73 7.41 7.37
N ILE A 79 -18.53 6.20 6.85
CA ILE A 79 -19.58 5.40 6.21
C ILE A 79 -20.67 5.05 7.23
N ARG A 80 -20.28 4.60 8.43
CA ARG A 80 -21.22 4.31 9.52
C ARG A 80 -21.99 5.54 9.99
N ALA A 81 -21.32 6.69 10.09
CA ALA A 81 -21.98 7.95 10.44
C ALA A 81 -23.03 8.40 9.40
N ALA A 82 -22.86 8.01 8.13
CA ALA A 82 -23.84 8.25 7.08
C ALA A 82 -24.96 7.19 7.03
N GLY A 83 -24.93 6.17 7.89
CA GLY A 83 -25.92 5.07 7.91
C GLY A 83 -25.59 3.91 6.97
N GLY A 84 -24.37 3.86 6.41
CA GLY A 84 -23.88 2.73 5.63
C GLY A 84 -23.18 1.67 6.46
N GLN A 85 -23.00 0.48 5.88
CA GLN A 85 -22.19 -0.58 6.48
C GLN A 85 -21.42 -1.33 5.39
N LEU A 86 -20.11 -1.49 5.59
CA LEU A 86 -19.27 -2.28 4.70
C LEU A 86 -19.49 -3.79 4.94
N PRO A 87 -19.59 -4.62 3.88
CA PRO A 87 -19.84 -6.05 4.03
C PRO A 87 -18.58 -6.86 4.39
N GLY A 88 -18.76 -7.89 5.21
CA GLY A 88 -17.77 -8.95 5.47
C GLY A 88 -16.38 -8.41 5.88
N LEU A 89 -15.33 -8.93 5.24
CA LEU A 89 -13.93 -8.58 5.52
C LEU A 89 -13.60 -7.09 5.30
N ALA A 90 -14.43 -6.33 4.58
CA ALA A 90 -14.23 -4.90 4.42
C ALA A 90 -14.44 -4.13 5.74
N ALA A 91 -15.38 -4.58 6.58
CA ALA A 91 -15.61 -3.99 7.91
C ALA A 91 -14.43 -4.23 8.87
N ASP A 92 -13.74 -5.36 8.72
CA ASP A 92 -12.58 -5.72 9.54
C ASP A 92 -11.25 -5.25 8.97
N THR A 93 -11.24 -4.59 7.80
CA THR A 93 -10.01 -4.26 7.06
C THR A 93 -9.01 -3.52 7.93
N ALA A 94 -9.42 -2.51 8.71
CA ALA A 94 -8.52 -1.75 9.57
C ALA A 94 -7.75 -2.63 10.59
N ARG A 95 -8.41 -3.65 11.14
CA ARG A 95 -7.79 -4.57 12.12
C ARG A 95 -6.85 -5.54 11.42
N VAL A 96 -7.30 -6.12 10.31
CA VAL A 96 -6.51 -7.09 9.54
C VAL A 96 -5.26 -6.42 8.97
N THR A 97 -5.38 -5.21 8.42
CA THR A 97 -4.24 -4.46 7.88
C THR A 97 -3.25 -4.07 8.96
N ALA A 98 -3.71 -3.73 10.18
CA ALA A 98 -2.80 -3.49 11.29
C ALA A 98 -1.96 -4.73 11.65
N VAL A 99 -2.54 -5.94 11.59
CA VAL A 99 -1.79 -7.19 11.79
C VAL A 99 -0.80 -7.42 10.64
N VAL A 100 -1.23 -7.18 9.39
CA VAL A 100 -0.36 -7.27 8.21
C VAL A 100 0.82 -6.28 8.31
N ASP A 101 0.58 -5.08 8.82
CA ASP A 101 1.63 -4.06 9.02
C ASP A 101 2.62 -4.47 10.10
N LEU A 102 2.19 -5.14 11.17
CA LEU A 102 3.11 -5.72 12.16
C LEU A 102 4.00 -6.79 11.52
N VAL A 103 3.43 -7.64 10.64
CA VAL A 103 4.20 -8.63 9.87
C VAL A 103 5.17 -7.93 8.91
N LEU A 104 4.75 -6.85 8.26
CA LEU A 104 5.61 -6.07 7.37
C LEU A 104 6.78 -5.46 8.14
N VAL A 105 6.53 -4.81 9.28
CA VAL A 105 7.57 -4.21 10.13
C VAL A 105 8.52 -5.27 10.66
N ALA A 106 8.01 -6.41 11.12
CA ALA A 106 8.85 -7.52 11.56
C ALA A 106 9.70 -8.10 10.41
N GLY A 107 9.13 -8.21 9.21
CA GLY A 107 9.83 -8.65 8.01
C GLY A 107 10.93 -7.68 7.60
N VAL A 108 10.64 -6.38 7.59
CA VAL A 108 11.62 -5.31 7.33
C VAL A 108 12.74 -5.35 8.37
N TYR A 109 12.39 -5.44 9.65
CA TYR A 109 13.38 -5.55 10.72
C TYR A 109 14.30 -6.76 10.52
N ARG A 110 13.75 -7.95 10.27
CA ARG A 110 14.54 -9.18 10.01
C ARG A 110 15.38 -9.10 8.74
N PHE A 111 14.85 -8.48 7.69
CA PHE A 111 15.56 -8.24 6.43
C PHE A 111 16.83 -7.41 6.67
N PHE A 112 16.79 -6.43 7.58
CA PHE A 112 17.93 -5.58 7.91
C PHE A 112 18.76 -6.04 9.14
N GLU A 113 18.20 -6.84 10.06
CA GLU A 113 18.91 -7.33 11.26
C GLU A 113 20.08 -8.28 10.88
N GLY A 114 19.95 -9.00 9.75
CA GLY A 114 21.05 -9.80 9.19
C GLY A 114 22.24 -9.00 8.64
N SER A 115 22.18 -7.65 8.61
CA SER A 115 23.09 -6.81 7.82
C SER A 115 24.36 -6.31 8.53
N ASN A 116 24.71 -6.80 9.72
CA ASN A 116 26.01 -6.47 10.33
C ASN A 116 27.22 -6.90 9.46
N VAL A 117 26.99 -7.76 8.47
CA VAL A 117 27.91 -8.04 7.37
C VAL A 117 27.06 -8.16 6.09
N VAL A 118 27.20 -7.19 5.18
CA VAL A 118 26.49 -7.17 3.89
C VAL A 118 26.90 -8.38 3.07
N SER A 119 26.10 -9.46 3.07
CA SER A 119 26.31 -10.56 2.13
C SER A 119 25.00 -11.14 1.58
N GLU A 120 23.97 -11.43 2.38
CA GLU A 120 22.70 -11.94 1.84
C GLU A 120 21.48 -11.53 2.71
N PRO A 121 20.34 -11.14 2.10
CA PRO A 121 19.13 -10.83 2.84
C PRO A 121 18.54 -12.09 3.51
N ASP A 122 18.04 -11.94 4.74
CA ASP A 122 17.39 -13.05 5.46
C ASP A 122 16.19 -13.58 4.65
N PRO A 123 16.14 -14.88 4.31
CA PRO A 123 15.06 -15.45 3.51
C PRO A 123 13.71 -15.36 4.23
N VAL A 124 13.70 -15.44 5.57
CA VAL A 124 12.48 -15.29 6.36
C VAL A 124 11.98 -13.84 6.29
N GLY A 125 12.84 -12.86 6.53
CA GLY A 125 12.52 -11.44 6.36
C GLY A 125 11.98 -11.11 4.96
N THR A 126 12.62 -11.64 3.92
CA THR A 126 12.18 -11.47 2.52
C THR A 126 10.77 -12.04 2.29
N LEU A 127 10.50 -13.24 2.80
CA LEU A 127 9.20 -13.89 2.67
C LEU A 127 8.11 -13.14 3.45
N LEU A 128 8.41 -12.64 4.65
CA LEU A 128 7.48 -11.84 5.46
C LEU A 128 7.11 -10.53 4.77
N VAL A 129 8.10 -9.81 4.21
CA VAL A 129 7.85 -8.58 3.43
C VAL A 129 6.99 -8.88 2.21
N ALA A 130 7.34 -9.89 1.42
CA ALA A 130 6.57 -10.26 0.24
C ALA A 130 5.12 -10.64 0.58
N ALA A 131 4.93 -11.47 1.60
CA ALA A 131 3.60 -11.88 2.06
C ALA A 131 2.77 -10.69 2.55
N ALA A 132 3.36 -9.78 3.32
CA ALA A 132 2.65 -8.61 3.85
C ALA A 132 2.29 -7.60 2.74
N VAL A 133 3.18 -7.36 1.78
CA VAL A 133 2.91 -6.51 0.61
C VAL A 133 1.76 -7.09 -0.21
N VAL A 134 1.80 -8.39 -0.53
CA VAL A 134 0.72 -9.03 -1.29
C VAL A 134 -0.60 -8.97 -0.52
N ALA A 135 -0.58 -9.29 0.77
CA ALA A 135 -1.77 -9.28 1.62
C ALA A 135 -2.38 -7.87 1.74
N GLY A 136 -1.56 -6.84 2.01
CA GLY A 136 -2.01 -5.46 2.14
C GLY A 136 -2.55 -4.88 0.84
N ALA A 137 -1.88 -5.10 -0.30
CA ALA A 137 -2.38 -4.71 -1.61
C ALA A 137 -3.72 -5.39 -1.95
N TRP A 138 -3.85 -6.68 -1.66
CA TRP A 138 -5.09 -7.42 -1.88
C TRP A 138 -6.22 -6.93 -0.96
N LEU A 139 -5.94 -6.66 0.32
CA LEU A 139 -6.90 -6.07 1.26
C LEU A 139 -7.35 -4.69 0.80
N ALA A 140 -6.45 -3.86 0.28
CA ALA A 140 -6.77 -2.55 -0.27
C ALA A 140 -7.73 -2.64 -1.47
N VAL A 141 -7.44 -3.55 -2.42
CA VAL A 141 -8.32 -3.79 -3.57
C VAL A 141 -9.69 -4.31 -3.12
N ARG A 142 -9.74 -5.27 -2.19
CA ARG A 142 -10.98 -5.78 -1.59
C ARG A 142 -11.79 -4.65 -0.95
N TYR A 143 -11.13 -3.80 -0.15
CA TYR A 143 -11.76 -2.68 0.53
C TYR A 143 -12.39 -1.69 -0.45
N VAL A 144 -11.63 -1.25 -1.46
CA VAL A 144 -12.12 -0.32 -2.49
C VAL A 144 -13.29 -0.94 -3.27
N ARG A 145 -13.21 -2.24 -3.59
CA ARG A 145 -14.30 -2.97 -4.24
C ARG A 145 -15.57 -3.07 -3.39
N ALA A 146 -15.45 -3.30 -2.08
CA ALA A 146 -16.60 -3.33 -1.19
C ALA A 146 -17.18 -1.91 -0.98
N ARG A 147 -16.32 -0.90 -0.85
CA ARG A 147 -16.74 0.49 -0.70
C ARG A 147 -17.56 0.97 -1.90
N ARG A 148 -17.18 0.62 -3.13
CA ARG A 148 -17.94 1.03 -4.35
C ARG A 148 -19.36 0.45 -4.41
N GLU A 149 -19.64 -0.62 -3.68
CA GLU A 149 -20.96 -1.25 -3.64
C GLU A 149 -21.91 -0.52 -2.67
N VAL A 150 -21.34 0.17 -1.68
CA VAL A 150 -22.07 0.85 -0.60
C VAL A 150 -22.09 2.36 -0.80
N VAL A 151 -20.99 2.94 -1.31
CA VAL A 151 -20.75 4.38 -1.41
C VAL A 151 -20.51 4.78 -2.85
N VAL A 152 -21.16 5.87 -3.29
CA VAL A 152 -20.89 6.48 -4.60
C VAL A 152 -19.42 6.91 -4.68
N MET A 153 -18.73 6.44 -5.71
CA MET A 153 -17.36 6.85 -6.02
C MET A 153 -17.30 7.70 -7.28
N PRO A 154 -16.36 8.65 -7.37
CA PRO A 154 -16.12 9.39 -8.60
C PRO A 154 -15.72 8.42 -9.72
N SER A 155 -16.46 8.47 -10.82
CA SER A 155 -16.27 7.61 -12.00
C SER A 155 -15.33 8.22 -13.04
N GLY A 156 -15.09 9.53 -12.94
CA GLY A 156 -14.25 10.29 -13.86
C GLY A 156 -13.48 11.43 -13.21
N PHE A 157 -12.52 11.97 -13.96
CA PHE A 157 -11.62 13.03 -13.49
C PHE A 157 -12.34 14.34 -13.14
N SER A 158 -13.42 14.67 -13.86
CA SER A 158 -14.27 15.84 -13.58
C SER A 158 -14.96 15.72 -12.22
N GLU A 159 -15.55 14.57 -11.92
CA GLU A 159 -16.21 14.26 -10.65
C GLU A 159 -15.21 14.24 -9.49
N TRP A 160 -14.05 13.60 -9.70
CA TRP A 160 -12.97 13.59 -8.73
C TRP A 160 -12.48 15.01 -8.39
N ARG A 161 -12.28 15.86 -9.42
CA ARG A 161 -11.89 17.26 -9.23
C ARG A 161 -12.97 18.07 -8.51
N ALA A 162 -14.24 17.80 -8.77
CA ALA A 162 -15.35 18.45 -8.09
C ALA A 162 -15.38 18.09 -6.58
N GLU A 163 -15.19 16.82 -6.25
CA GLU A 163 -15.13 16.33 -4.86
C GLU A 163 -13.98 16.97 -4.06
N LEU A 164 -12.82 17.17 -4.69
CA LEU A 164 -11.68 17.86 -4.07
C LEU A 164 -11.97 19.34 -3.79
N ARG A 165 -12.67 20.02 -4.70
CA ARG A 165 -13.02 21.45 -4.58
C ARG A 165 -14.14 21.72 -3.58
N GLU A 166 -15.08 20.80 -3.39
CA GLU A 166 -16.18 20.99 -2.41
C GLU A 166 -15.68 21.15 -0.98
N GLY A 167 -14.53 20.57 -0.64
CA GLY A 167 -13.93 20.71 0.70
C GLY A 167 -13.11 21.98 0.93
N GLU A 168 -12.86 22.80 -0.10
CA GLU A 168 -12.22 24.12 0.05
C GLU A 168 -13.23 25.21 0.46
N ARG A 169 -14.53 24.92 0.38
CA ARG A 169 -15.62 25.86 0.65
C ARG A 169 -16.20 25.76 2.06
N VAL A 170 -15.53 25.04 2.97
CA VAL A 170 -15.92 24.87 4.38
C VAL A 170 -14.87 25.50 5.28
#